data_AF-A0A520CH15-F1
#
_entry.id   AF-A0A520CH15-F1
#
_cell.length_a   1.000
_cell.length_b   1.000
_cell.length_c   1.000
_cell.angle_alpha   90.00
_cell.angle_beta   90.00
_cell.angle_gamma   90.00
#
_symmetry.space_group_name_H-M   'P 1'
#
loop_
_entity.id
_entity.type
_entity.pdbx_description
1 polymer ?
#
loop_
_entity_poly.entity_id
_entity_poly.type
_entity_poly.pdbx_seq_one_letter_code
_entity_poly.pdbx_strand_id
1 'polypeptide(L)'
;MKFRFPIVIIDEDFRAENTSGLGIRALAQAVESEGFEVLGVTSYGDLSQFAQQQSRASAFILSIDDEEFTVGPDLDPAVLNLRNFIGEVRRKNPDVPIYIYGETRTSRHIPNDILRELHGFIHMFEDTPEFVARHIIREAKSYLEGVQPPFFKALID
;
A
#
# COMPACT_ATOMS: atom_id res chain seq x y z
N MET A 1 -1.97 26.09 4.74
CA MET A 1 -2.06 24.68 5.17
C MET A 1 -1.11 23.86 4.32
N LYS A 2 -0.19 23.08 4.91
CA LYS A 2 0.59 22.09 4.15
C LYS A 2 -0.32 20.87 3.96
N PHE A 3 -0.75 20.60 2.73
CA PHE A 3 -1.42 19.34 2.42
C PHE A 3 -0.42 18.21 2.63
N ARG A 4 -0.77 17.23 3.46
CA ARG A 4 0.02 16.02 3.63
C ARG A 4 -0.68 14.88 2.90
N PHE A 5 0.11 14.14 2.14
CA PHE A 5 -0.35 13.01 1.34
C PHE A 5 0.37 11.75 1.85
N PRO A 6 -0.17 11.07 2.88
CA PRO A 6 0.54 10.00 3.55
C PRO A 6 0.65 8.74 2.68
N ILE A 7 1.64 7.92 2.98
CA ILE A 7 1.68 6.52 2.54
C ILE A 7 0.87 5.72 3.55
N VAL A 8 -0.12 4.99 3.06
CA VAL A 8 -1.05 4.23 3.89
C VAL A 8 -0.60 2.78 3.94
N ILE A 9 -0.44 2.25 5.15
CA ILE A 9 -0.09 0.86 5.41
C ILE A 9 -1.29 0.17 6.05
N ILE A 10 -1.76 -0.91 5.44
CA ILE A 10 -2.84 -1.76 5.95
C ILE A 10 -2.22 -3.10 6.31
N ASP A 11 -2.15 -3.39 7.60
CA ASP A 11 -1.49 -4.59 8.12
C ASP A 11 -2.09 -4.96 9.47
N GLU A 12 -2.63 -6.16 9.62
CA GLU A 12 -3.31 -6.60 10.85
C GLU A 12 -2.36 -6.63 12.06
N ASP A 13 -1.10 -6.90 11.80
CA ASP A 13 0.00 -6.98 12.75
C ASP A 13 0.76 -5.66 12.91
N PHE A 14 0.28 -4.55 12.32
CA PHE A 14 0.97 -3.25 12.39
C PHE A 14 1.27 -2.84 13.83
N ARG A 15 0.45 -3.27 14.79
CA ARG A 15 0.61 -3.03 16.23
C ARG A 15 1.10 -4.24 17.04
N ALA A 16 1.31 -5.40 16.40
CA ALA A 16 1.77 -6.62 17.02
C ALA A 16 3.30 -6.65 17.19
N GLU A 17 3.80 -7.31 18.22
CA GLU A 17 5.24 -7.49 18.47
C GLU A 17 5.84 -8.73 17.78
N ASN A 18 5.11 -9.31 16.82
CA ASN A 18 5.58 -10.43 16.02
C ASN A 18 6.51 -9.97 14.88
N THR A 19 7.08 -10.93 14.16
CA THR A 19 8.03 -10.64 13.07
C THR A 19 7.39 -9.80 11.97
N SER A 20 6.14 -10.11 11.57
CA SER A 20 5.37 -9.36 10.56
C SER A 20 5.23 -7.89 10.93
N GLY A 21 4.70 -7.63 12.12
CA GLY A 21 4.53 -6.30 12.69
C GLY A 21 5.84 -5.53 12.83
N LEU A 22 6.94 -6.19 13.22
CA LEU A 22 8.26 -5.54 13.29
C LEU A 22 8.78 -5.16 11.90
N GLY A 23 8.62 -6.02 10.90
CA GLY A 23 9.05 -5.78 9.52
C GLY A 23 8.32 -4.59 8.89
N ILE A 24 6.99 -4.57 8.97
CA ILE A 24 6.20 -3.49 8.39
C ILE A 24 6.44 -2.14 9.10
N ARG A 25 6.66 -2.16 10.42
CA ARG A 25 7.03 -0.93 11.17
C ARG A 25 8.43 -0.44 10.84
N ALA A 26 9.38 -1.32 10.55
CA ALA A 26 10.69 -0.92 10.07
C ALA A 26 10.58 -0.18 8.71
N LEU A 27 9.72 -0.68 7.81
CA LEU A 27 9.40 0.02 6.56
C LEU A 27 8.72 1.37 6.81
N ALA A 28 7.74 1.42 7.71
CA ALA A 28 7.08 2.67 8.09
C ALA A 28 8.10 3.70 8.60
N GLN A 29 9.00 3.29 9.50
CA GLN A 29 10.03 4.15 10.06
C GLN A 29 11.04 4.61 9.00
N ALA A 30 11.42 3.74 8.06
CA ALA A 30 12.29 4.12 6.95
C ALA A 30 11.63 5.20 6.07
N VAL A 31 10.33 5.08 5.78
CA VAL A 31 9.57 6.10 5.06
C VAL A 31 9.50 7.42 5.84
N GLU A 32 9.24 7.35 7.14
CA GLU A 32 9.19 8.54 8.01
C GLU A 32 10.55 9.26 8.12
N SER A 33 11.65 8.50 8.14
CA SER A 33 13.00 9.08 8.18
C SER A 33 13.36 9.89 6.92
N GLU A 34 12.73 9.58 5.79
CA GLU A 34 12.84 10.32 4.53
C GLU A 34 11.86 11.52 4.47
N GLY A 35 11.13 11.79 5.56
CA GLY A 35 10.25 12.94 5.71
C GLY A 35 8.84 12.75 5.14
N PHE A 36 8.44 11.52 4.80
CA PHE A 36 7.08 11.19 4.39
C PHE A 36 6.22 10.79 5.59
N GLU A 37 4.94 11.14 5.56
CA GLU A 37 3.99 10.73 6.60
C GLU A 37 3.49 9.32 6.31
N VAL A 38 3.44 8.47 7.35
CA VAL A 38 2.88 7.12 7.27
C VAL A 38 1.62 7.05 8.11
N LEU A 39 0.59 6.40 7.57
CA LEU A 39 -0.63 6.06 8.29
C LEU A 39 -0.79 4.54 8.34
N GLY A 40 -0.56 3.95 9.50
CA GLY A 40 -0.78 2.53 9.74
C GLY A 40 -2.20 2.22 10.24
N VAL A 41 -2.87 1.27 9.60
CA VAL A 41 -4.19 0.76 9.99
C VAL A 41 -4.19 -0.76 10.07
N THR A 42 -4.97 -1.30 11.00
CA THR A 42 -4.91 -2.72 11.38
C THR A 42 -5.97 -3.61 10.73
N SER A 43 -6.79 -3.07 9.83
CA SER A 43 -7.80 -3.87 9.15
C SER A 43 -8.34 -3.16 7.93
N TYR A 44 -8.76 -3.97 6.96
CA TYR A 44 -9.61 -3.56 5.86
C TYR A 44 -10.90 -2.86 6.32
N GLY A 45 -11.45 -3.18 7.49
CA GLY A 45 -12.62 -2.49 8.07
C GLY A 45 -13.77 -2.25 7.08
N ASP A 46 -14.56 -1.19 7.28
CA ASP A 46 -15.48 -0.72 6.24
C ASP A 46 -14.64 -0.05 5.12
N LEU A 47 -14.09 -0.89 4.23
CA LEU A 47 -13.22 -0.53 3.11
C LEU A 47 -13.75 0.64 2.29
N SER A 48 -15.07 0.72 2.19
CA SER A 48 -15.77 1.79 1.49
C SER A 48 -15.57 3.14 2.18
N GLN A 49 -15.64 3.20 3.51
CA GLN A 49 -15.35 4.41 4.27
C GLN A 49 -13.86 4.72 4.26
N PHE A 50 -12.99 3.72 4.35
CA PHE A 50 -11.55 3.93 4.37
C PHE A 50 -11.04 4.50 3.04
N ALA A 51 -11.38 3.87 1.91
CA ALA A 51 -11.05 4.38 0.58
C ALA A 51 -11.69 5.76 0.32
N GLN A 52 -12.88 6.02 0.88
CA GLN A 52 -13.52 7.33 0.76
C GLN A 52 -12.81 8.42 1.57
N GLN A 53 -12.34 8.11 2.78
CA GLN A 53 -11.66 9.03 3.68
C GLN A 53 -10.21 9.30 3.25
N GLN A 54 -9.54 8.30 2.65
CA GLN A 54 -8.13 8.38 2.25
C GLN A 54 -7.91 8.84 0.80
N SER A 55 -8.74 9.76 0.30
CA SER A 55 -8.53 10.41 -1.01
C SER A 55 -7.15 11.08 -1.18
N ARG A 56 -6.45 11.33 -0.06
CA ARG A 56 -5.13 11.96 -0.01
C ARG A 56 -3.97 10.96 0.13
N ALA A 57 -4.21 9.66 0.08
CA ALA A 57 -3.11 8.69 0.07
C ALA A 57 -2.23 8.90 -1.16
N SER A 58 -0.92 8.93 -0.97
CA SER A 58 0.07 9.00 -2.06
C SER A 58 0.56 7.62 -2.51
N ALA A 59 0.40 6.60 -1.66
CA ALA A 59 0.56 5.19 -1.99
C ALA A 59 -0.18 4.33 -0.94
N PHE A 60 -0.47 3.09 -1.30
CA PHE A 60 -0.98 2.05 -0.40
C PHE A 60 -0.02 0.87 -0.33
N ILE A 61 0.18 0.33 0.87
CA ILE A 61 0.90 -0.92 1.14
C ILE A 61 -0.08 -1.83 1.88
N LEU A 62 -0.34 -3.00 1.32
CA LEU A 62 -1.28 -3.97 1.87
C LEU A 62 -0.52 -5.21 2.28
N SER A 63 -0.58 -5.55 3.55
CA SER A 63 0.00 -6.80 4.05
C SER A 63 -0.93 -7.97 3.77
N ILE A 64 -0.33 -9.08 3.33
CA ILE A 64 -1.01 -10.34 3.10
C ILE A 64 -0.07 -11.46 3.53
N ASP A 65 -0.58 -12.33 4.38
CA ASP A 65 0.15 -13.50 4.86
C ASP A 65 -0.26 -14.77 4.11
N ASP A 66 0.65 -15.74 4.06
CA ASP A 66 0.42 -17.04 3.40
C ASP A 66 -0.76 -17.81 4.04
N GLU A 67 -1.02 -17.59 5.34
CA GLU A 67 -2.12 -18.21 6.08
C GLU A 67 -3.50 -17.70 5.64
N GLU A 68 -3.56 -16.54 4.97
CA GLU A 68 -4.81 -16.00 4.42
C GLU A 68 -5.27 -16.72 3.14
N PHE A 69 -4.43 -17.57 2.55
CA PHE A 69 -4.75 -18.38 1.38
C PHE A 69 -5.13 -19.81 1.78
N THR A 70 -6.32 -20.22 1.35
CA THR A 70 -6.81 -21.58 1.50
C THR A 70 -6.50 -22.39 0.25
N VAL A 71 -6.11 -23.65 0.43
CA VAL A 71 -5.93 -24.59 -0.68
C VAL A 71 -7.32 -25.12 -1.06
N GLY A 72 -8.02 -24.38 -1.93
CA GLY A 72 -9.36 -24.73 -2.39
C GLY A 72 -9.69 -24.20 -3.80
N PRO A 73 -10.77 -24.68 -4.43
CA PRO A 73 -11.22 -24.18 -5.75
C PRO A 73 -11.87 -22.80 -5.69
N ASP A 74 -12.25 -22.34 -4.50
CA ASP A 74 -12.90 -21.05 -4.27
C ASP A 74 -11.87 -19.93 -4.06
N LEU A 75 -12.22 -18.70 -4.46
CA LEU A 75 -11.39 -17.52 -4.22
C LEU A 75 -11.33 -17.22 -2.72
N ASP A 76 -10.11 -17.07 -2.20
CA ASP A 76 -9.89 -16.76 -0.79
C ASP A 76 -10.57 -15.44 -0.39
N PRO A 77 -11.13 -15.35 0.82
CA PRO A 77 -11.69 -14.11 1.35
C PRO A 77 -10.73 -12.93 1.28
N ALA A 78 -9.43 -13.18 1.51
CA ALA A 78 -8.37 -12.16 1.39
C ALA A 78 -8.24 -11.64 -0.05
N VAL A 79 -8.25 -12.52 -1.04
CA VAL A 79 -8.21 -12.14 -2.47
C VAL A 79 -9.45 -11.33 -2.86
N LEU A 80 -10.63 -11.68 -2.34
CA LEU A 80 -11.86 -10.94 -2.59
C LEU A 80 -11.81 -9.54 -1.96
N ASN A 81 -11.35 -9.44 -0.71
CA ASN A 81 -11.18 -8.16 -0.01
C ASN A 81 -10.18 -7.26 -0.72
N LEU A 82 -9.04 -7.82 -1.15
CA LEU A 82 -8.02 -7.14 -1.94
C LEU A 82 -8.59 -6.60 -3.25
N ARG A 83 -9.33 -7.44 -4.01
CA ARG A 83 -9.96 -7.02 -5.27
C ARG A 83 -10.94 -5.87 -5.05
N ASN A 84 -11.78 -5.96 -4.02
CA ASN A 84 -12.75 -4.91 -3.70
C ASN A 84 -12.06 -3.60 -3.30
N PHE A 85 -10.99 -3.69 -2.50
CA PHE A 85 -10.20 -2.53 -2.10
C PHE A 85 -9.57 -1.84 -3.31
N ILE A 86 -8.87 -2.59 -4.16
CA ILE A 86 -8.24 -2.07 -5.38
C ILE A 86 -9.31 -1.41 -6.26
N GLY A 87 -10.47 -2.04 -6.44
CA GLY A 87 -11.56 -1.48 -7.23
C GLY A 87 -12.04 -0.11 -6.72
N GLU A 88 -12.26 0.03 -5.41
CA GLU A 88 -12.67 1.31 -4.83
C GLU A 88 -11.58 2.39 -4.91
N VAL A 89 -10.32 2.01 -4.71
CA VAL A 89 -9.18 2.94 -4.86
C VAL A 89 -9.06 3.43 -6.30
N ARG A 90 -9.05 2.50 -7.27
CA ARG A 90 -8.91 2.78 -8.71
C ARG A 90 -10.06 3.62 -9.26
N ARG A 91 -11.27 3.49 -8.71
CA ARG A 91 -12.45 4.29 -9.08
C ARG A 91 -12.23 5.80 -8.83
N LYS A 92 -11.41 6.16 -7.84
CA LYS A 92 -11.14 7.57 -7.50
C LYS A 92 -9.76 8.03 -7.96
N ASN A 93 -8.75 7.17 -7.78
CA ASN A 93 -7.35 7.44 -8.01
C ASN A 93 -6.79 6.33 -8.91
N PRO A 94 -6.94 6.42 -10.25
CA PRO A 94 -6.59 5.33 -11.15
C PRO A 94 -5.11 4.97 -11.08
N ASP A 95 -4.23 5.95 -10.86
CA ASP A 95 -2.78 5.77 -10.94
C ASP A 95 -2.08 5.72 -9.57
N VAL A 96 -2.82 5.72 -8.44
CA VAL A 96 -2.15 5.70 -7.13
C VAL A 96 -1.35 4.40 -6.96
N PRO A 97 -0.09 4.46 -6.50
CA PRO A 97 0.71 3.27 -6.25
C PRO A 97 0.05 2.37 -5.20
N ILE A 98 -0.03 1.07 -5.51
CA ILE A 98 -0.51 0.03 -4.60
C ILE A 98 0.52 -1.09 -4.57
N TYR A 99 0.99 -1.44 -3.38
CA TYR A 99 1.96 -2.51 -3.15
C TYR A 99 1.34 -3.59 -2.28
N ILE A 100 1.78 -4.83 -2.49
CA ILE A 100 1.59 -5.90 -1.51
C ILE A 100 2.88 -6.07 -0.71
N TYR A 101 2.74 -6.26 0.59
CA TYR A 101 3.78 -6.65 1.52
C TYR A 101 3.47 -8.06 2.00
N GLY A 102 4.46 -8.95 1.98
CA GLY A 102 4.25 -10.32 2.46
C GLY A 102 5.41 -11.24 2.14
N GLU A 103 5.17 -12.54 2.27
CA GLU A 103 6.17 -13.56 1.96
C GLU A 103 6.30 -13.79 0.45
N THR A 104 7.45 -14.30 0.01
CA THR A 104 7.72 -14.57 -1.42
C THR A 104 6.72 -15.55 -2.03
N ARG A 105 6.20 -16.48 -1.22
CA ARG A 105 5.25 -17.51 -1.66
C ARG A 105 3.83 -16.97 -1.84
N THR A 106 3.47 -15.91 -1.12
CA THR A 106 2.16 -15.23 -1.15
C THR A 106 1.83 -14.74 -2.56
N SER A 107 2.82 -14.18 -3.26
CA SER A 107 2.67 -13.68 -4.63
C SER A 107 2.13 -14.71 -5.64
N ARG A 108 2.36 -16.01 -5.41
CA ARG A 108 1.93 -17.09 -6.33
C ARG A 108 0.45 -17.40 -6.25
N HIS A 109 -0.19 -17.03 -5.14
CA HIS A 109 -1.62 -17.27 -4.91
C HIS A 109 -2.49 -16.09 -5.39
N ILE A 110 -1.86 -14.96 -5.76
CA ILE A 110 -2.57 -13.78 -6.24
C ILE A 110 -2.96 -13.97 -7.72
N PRO A 111 -4.26 -13.83 -8.07
CA PRO A 111 -4.71 -13.88 -9.45
C PRO A 111 -4.07 -12.81 -10.36
N ASN A 112 -3.85 -13.15 -11.63
CA ASN A 112 -3.21 -12.27 -12.61
C ASN A 112 -3.94 -10.94 -12.82
N ASP A 113 -5.26 -10.89 -12.69
CA ASP A 113 -6.03 -9.65 -12.79
C ASP A 113 -5.66 -8.66 -11.68
N ILE A 114 -5.42 -9.17 -10.46
CA ILE A 114 -4.97 -8.35 -9.33
C ILE A 114 -3.50 -7.94 -9.52
N LEU A 115 -2.63 -8.86 -9.92
CA LEU A 115 -1.21 -8.56 -10.13
C LEU A 115 -0.99 -7.40 -11.10
N ARG A 116 -1.87 -7.24 -12.09
CA ARG A 116 -1.82 -6.15 -13.08
C ARG A 116 -2.19 -4.78 -12.52
N GLU A 117 -2.90 -4.72 -11.40
CA GLU A 117 -3.31 -3.48 -10.74
C GLU A 117 -2.27 -3.00 -9.71
N LEU A 118 -1.32 -3.84 -9.34
CA LEU A 118 -0.27 -3.56 -8.36
C LEU A 118 0.94 -2.90 -9.02
N HIS A 119 1.59 -2.00 -8.29
CA HIS A 119 2.88 -1.41 -8.69
C HIS A 119 4.06 -2.32 -8.36
N GLY A 120 3.94 -3.15 -7.32
CA GLY A 120 5.00 -4.07 -6.94
C GLY A 120 4.64 -4.94 -5.76
N PHE A 121 5.51 -5.90 -5.50
CA PHE A 121 5.49 -6.76 -4.34
C PHE A 121 6.73 -6.45 -3.49
N ILE A 122 6.54 -6.36 -2.18
CA ILE A 122 7.60 -6.11 -1.20
C ILE A 122 7.77 -7.41 -0.43
N HIS A 123 8.94 -8.00 -0.57
CA HIS A 123 9.29 -9.26 0.05
C HIS A 123 9.84 -9.00 1.45
N MET A 124 9.03 -9.30 2.45
CA MET A 124 9.30 -9.00 3.86
C MET A 124 10.71 -9.40 4.34
N PHE A 125 11.23 -10.55 3.88
CA PHE A 125 12.51 -11.12 4.33
C PHE A 125 13.68 -10.90 3.37
N GLU A 126 13.41 -10.37 2.18
CA GLU A 126 14.41 -10.24 1.11
C GLU A 126 14.77 -8.79 0.85
N ASP A 127 13.79 -7.89 0.98
CA ASP A 127 13.97 -6.47 0.71
C ASP A 127 14.41 -5.69 1.95
N THR A 128 15.28 -4.69 1.75
CA THR A 128 15.67 -3.78 2.83
C THR A 128 14.66 -2.63 2.95
N PRO A 129 14.17 -2.34 4.17
CA PRO A 129 13.20 -1.26 4.41
C PRO A 129 13.61 0.08 3.80
N GLU A 130 14.88 0.45 3.85
CA GLU A 130 15.41 1.73 3.34
C GLU A 130 15.44 1.79 1.82
N PHE A 131 15.67 0.67 1.14
CA PHE A 131 15.61 0.63 -0.31
C PHE A 131 14.17 0.72 -0.81
N VAL A 132 13.29 -0.06 -0.18
CA VAL A 132 11.85 -0.07 -0.50
C VAL A 132 11.22 1.29 -0.21
N ALA A 133 11.51 1.90 0.94
CA ALA A 133 11.00 3.22 1.29
C ALA A 133 11.34 4.27 0.23
N ARG A 134 12.60 4.32 -0.22
CA ARG A 134 13.04 5.24 -1.28
C ARG A 134 12.33 4.99 -2.61
N HIS A 135 12.10 3.72 -2.95
CA HIS A 135 11.34 3.36 -4.15
C HIS A 135 9.87 3.81 -4.06
N ILE A 136 9.18 3.48 -2.97
CA ILE A 136 7.78 3.87 -2.75
C ILE A 136 7.64 5.40 -2.74
N ILE A 137 8.55 6.11 -2.07
CA ILE A 137 8.54 7.57 -2.02
C ILE A 137 8.72 8.17 -3.41
N ARG A 138 9.57 7.58 -4.25
CA ARG A 138 9.76 8.03 -5.63
C ARG A 138 8.44 7.90 -6.42
N GLU A 139 7.79 6.74 -6.36
CA GLU A 139 6.53 6.51 -7.08
C GLU A 139 5.40 7.40 -6.53
N ALA A 140 5.32 7.56 -5.20
CA ALA A 140 4.38 8.46 -4.55
C ALA A 140 4.58 9.91 -5.00
N LYS A 141 5.82 10.40 -5.10
CA LYS A 141 6.12 11.73 -5.64
C LYS A 141 5.71 11.85 -7.10
N SER A 142 6.04 10.87 -7.94
CA SER A 142 5.64 10.84 -9.35
C SER A 142 4.12 10.87 -9.53
N TYR A 143 3.38 10.13 -8.71
CA TYR A 143 1.92 10.19 -8.67
C TYR A 143 1.41 11.59 -8.30
N LEU A 144 1.94 12.18 -7.20
CA LEU A 144 1.52 13.52 -6.75
C LEU A 144 1.83 14.62 -7.78
N GLU A 145 2.93 14.49 -8.52
CA GLU A 145 3.25 15.41 -9.62
C GLU A 145 2.27 15.31 -10.79
N GLY A 146 1.74 14.11 -11.07
CA GLY A 146 0.74 13.89 -12.11
C GLY A 146 -0.67 14.35 -11.72
N VAL A 147 -1.00 14.32 -10.43
CA VAL A 147 -2.31 14.75 -9.90
C VAL A 147 -2.42 16.28 -9.79
N GLN A 148 -1.31 17.00 -9.63
CA GLN A 148 -1.35 18.46 -9.56
C GLN A 148 -1.79 19.06 -10.90
N PRO A 149 -2.82 19.93 -10.92
CA PRO A 149 -3.17 20.67 -12.13
C PRO A 149 -1.92 21.41 -12.62
N PRO A 150 -1.64 21.44 -13.94
CA PRO A 150 -0.42 22.05 -14.50
C PRO A 150 -0.18 23.49 -14.01
N PHE A 151 -1.26 24.20 -13.69
CA PHE A 151 -1.25 25.56 -13.19
C PHE A 151 -0.70 25.73 -11.76
N PHE A 152 -0.85 24.72 -10.90
CA PHE A 152 -0.33 24.75 -9.52
C PHE A 152 1.18 24.52 -9.47
N LYS A 153 1.70 23.68 -10.38
CA LYS A 153 3.15 23.40 -10.49
C LYS A 153 3.95 24.67 -10.82
N ALA A 154 3.38 25.54 -11.67
CA ALA A 154 4.01 26.79 -12.09
C ALA A 154 4.00 27.94 -11.06
N LEU A 155 3.32 27.77 -9.91
CA LEU A 155 3.26 28.78 -8.84
C LEU A 155 4.13 28.44 -7.63
N ILE A 156 4.70 27.24 -7.58
CA ILE A 156 5.53 26.73 -6.48
C ILE A 156 7.03 26.77 -6.85
N ASP A 157 7.37 26.72 -8.15
CA ASP A 157 8.71 27.08 -8.69
C ASP A 157 8.93 28.60 -8.72
#